data_AF-A0A853MCF9-F1
#
_entry.id   AF-A0A853MCF9-F1
#
_cell.length_a   1.000
_cell.length_b   1.000
_cell.length_c   1.000
_cell.angle_alpha   90.00
_cell.angle_beta   90.00
_cell.angle_gamma   90.00
#
_symmetry.space_group_name_H-M   'P 1'
#
loop_
_entity.id
_entity.type
_entity.pdbx_description
1 polymer ?
#
loop_
_entity_poly.entity_id
_entity_poly.type
_entity_poly.pdbx_seq_one_letter_code
_entity_poly.pdbx_strand_id
1 'polypeptide(L)'
;MKLITASKQASLCLIVTSVLMTTANLGFTGTAQVVPPTGSSGNQITLNGSKLPASWMQLREGDQIITYLSDAALSQFVGVDLLNTTNPELQPVDWYSNVPVKPLKATILGGYRYLEISPLAEKNKWQIQTNGANLMISTPSVTINDIRQGKGSWGDRLVIDMDYAAPWKVRPGQPINSGSIVPNSAPGQAPVQPNREWIVSIDGKANDALVKKYLATSSPNTLIRKIQMTNRVKNTQQTNIHLTLPFASSPRVTTLSNPNRLIIDVRQDALVPRDITWSKGLRWQQKFINLDKDSFPVVWLEINRKTSGLNLQPILPNPQTQTGTAPLTLTAQRYSAMAAINGGYFNRNNQLPLGAVRQNDQWISGPILNRGAIAWNYQGEFYFGRLSLNETLIVDQDNKQTSLPVLFLNSGYVQNGIARYTFAWGPNYVPLTNNETIITVQNGKITKQSPPGGAISIPGDGYLLILRGTAVSKTSLLSVGTKVNLESSTTPGEFNTYPHIIGAGPLLIQNQRIVVDAKAEKFSQAFIKERAVRSAICTTNNDNLILAAVNNRVGGWGPTLEEHAQLMQKIGCTNALNLDGGSSTSLYLGGQLLDRFPNTAARVHNGIGVFLK
;
A
#
# COMPACT_ATOMS: atom_id res chain seq x y z
N MET A 1 27.42 -60.42 -8.43
CA MET A 1 28.60 -60.94 -7.70
C MET A 1 29.78 -60.90 -8.66
N LYS A 2 30.85 -60.17 -8.29
CA LYS A 2 32.16 -59.97 -8.98
C LYS A 2 32.16 -59.24 -10.34
N LEU A 3 33.08 -58.33 -10.69
CA LEU A 3 34.03 -57.45 -9.97
C LEU A 3 34.64 -56.48 -11.02
N ILE A 4 34.66 -55.17 -10.73
CA ILE A 4 35.73 -54.15 -10.94
C ILE A 4 36.62 -54.18 -12.21
N THR A 5 36.68 -53.05 -12.95
CA THR A 5 37.91 -52.22 -13.13
C THR A 5 37.61 -50.88 -13.82
N ALA A 6 38.45 -49.88 -13.53
CA ALA A 6 38.24 -48.46 -13.74
C ALA A 6 39.21 -47.85 -14.77
N SER A 7 38.91 -46.58 -15.11
CA SER A 7 39.78 -45.51 -15.63
C SER A 7 39.89 -45.34 -17.17
N LYS A 8 39.48 -44.17 -17.66
CA LYS A 8 40.36 -43.00 -17.87
C LYS A 8 39.54 -41.75 -18.24
N GLN A 9 39.92 -40.63 -17.61
CA GLN A 9 39.48 -39.27 -17.93
C GLN A 9 40.11 -38.79 -19.23
N ALA A 10 39.37 -37.99 -20.00
CA ALA A 10 39.92 -37.04 -20.96
C ALA A 10 39.10 -35.74 -20.88
N SER A 11 39.79 -34.67 -20.51
CA SER A 11 39.30 -33.30 -20.50
C SER A 11 39.06 -32.81 -21.94
N LEU A 12 37.98 -32.06 -22.16
CA LEU A 12 37.89 -31.15 -23.29
C LEU A 12 37.42 -29.77 -22.81
N CYS A 13 38.33 -28.82 -22.94
CA CYS A 13 38.17 -27.41 -22.64
C CYS A 13 37.39 -26.76 -23.80
N LEU A 14 36.28 -26.07 -23.50
CA LEU A 14 35.58 -25.23 -24.49
C LEU A 14 35.75 -23.77 -24.07
N ILE A 15 36.58 -23.06 -24.82
CA ILE A 15 36.77 -21.61 -24.73
C ILE A 15 35.56 -20.95 -25.40
N VAL A 16 34.75 -20.21 -24.64
CA VAL A 16 33.73 -19.31 -25.18
C VAL A 16 34.26 -17.88 -25.04
N THR A 17 34.63 -17.29 -26.17
CA THR A 17 35.02 -15.89 -26.32
C THR A 17 33.77 -15.01 -26.13
N SER A 18 33.72 -14.24 -25.05
CA SER A 18 32.69 -13.24 -24.81
C SER A 18 33.02 -11.94 -25.54
N VAL A 19 32.16 -11.55 -26.48
CA VAL A 19 32.14 -10.21 -27.07
C VAL A 19 31.49 -9.27 -26.06
N LEU A 20 32.25 -8.27 -25.58
CA LEU A 20 31.72 -7.17 -24.78
C LEU A 20 30.80 -6.29 -25.64
N MET A 21 29.51 -6.29 -25.34
CA MET A 21 28.63 -5.15 -25.62
C MET A 21 28.44 -4.38 -24.32
N THR A 22 28.94 -3.15 -24.30
CA THR A 22 28.77 -2.17 -23.23
C THR A 22 27.34 -1.60 -23.26
N THR A 23 26.46 -2.14 -22.43
CA THR A 23 25.21 -1.46 -22.07
C THR A 23 25.45 -0.61 -20.82
N ALA A 24 25.24 0.70 -20.97
CA ALA A 24 25.17 1.63 -19.85
C ALA A 24 23.92 1.31 -19.03
N ASN A 25 24.08 0.49 -17.98
CA ASN A 25 23.08 0.33 -16.94
C ASN A 25 22.97 1.64 -16.16
N LEU A 26 21.89 2.38 -16.36
CA LEU A 26 21.40 3.33 -15.37
C LEU A 26 21.01 2.52 -14.12
N GLY A 27 21.87 2.61 -13.11
CA GLY A 27 21.87 1.76 -11.93
C GLY A 27 20.61 1.91 -11.07
N PHE A 28 19.90 0.80 -10.91
CA PHE A 28 19.16 0.48 -9.70
C PHE A 28 19.49 -0.96 -9.29
N THR A 29 20.74 -1.19 -8.95
CA THR A 29 21.17 -2.32 -8.12
C THR A 29 21.87 -1.75 -6.91
N GLY A 30 21.05 -1.38 -5.93
CA GLY A 30 21.49 -0.88 -4.64
C GLY A 30 20.55 -1.40 -3.57
N THR A 31 20.46 -2.72 -3.39
CA THR A 31 20.15 -3.24 -2.04
C THR A 31 21.38 -2.93 -1.19
N ALA A 32 21.47 -1.70 -0.68
CA ALA A 32 22.41 -1.41 0.38
C ALA A 32 21.90 -2.16 1.62
N GLN A 33 22.32 -3.42 1.77
CA GLN A 33 22.41 -4.03 3.09
C GLN A 33 23.44 -3.18 3.86
N VAL A 34 22.94 -2.20 4.59
CA VAL A 34 23.72 -1.55 5.64
C VAL A 34 23.91 -2.61 6.72
N VAL A 35 25.03 -3.33 6.64
CA VAL A 35 25.48 -4.27 7.66
C VAL A 35 25.77 -3.44 8.92
N PRO A 36 25.10 -3.68 10.06
CA PRO A 36 25.49 -3.04 11.30
C PRO A 36 26.90 -3.50 11.72
N PRO A 37 27.67 -2.68 12.44
CA PRO A 37 28.94 -3.11 12.99
C PRO A 37 28.70 -4.34 13.89
N THR A 38 29.36 -5.46 13.58
CA THR A 38 29.31 -6.74 14.33
C THR A 38 27.90 -7.25 14.72
N GLY A 39 26.96 -7.34 13.76
CA GLY A 39 25.59 -7.82 14.00
C GLY A 39 25.04 -8.79 12.96
N SER A 40 23.89 -9.42 13.26
CA SER A 40 23.13 -10.26 12.33
C SER A 40 21.76 -9.63 12.03
N SER A 41 21.19 -9.88 10.85
CA SER A 41 19.89 -9.33 10.48
C SER A 41 19.17 -10.19 9.46
N GLY A 42 17.87 -9.97 9.29
CA GLY A 42 17.05 -10.68 8.32
C GLY A 42 15.64 -10.12 8.19
N ASN A 43 14.88 -10.68 7.26
CA ASN A 43 13.51 -10.28 6.92
C ASN A 43 12.47 -11.37 7.23
N GLN A 44 12.85 -12.38 8.01
CA GLN A 44 12.00 -13.49 8.39
C GLN A 44 12.22 -13.87 9.85
N ILE A 45 11.13 -14.18 10.54
CA ILE A 45 11.16 -14.82 11.86
C ILE A 45 10.44 -16.17 11.83
N THR A 46 10.73 -17.01 12.81
CA THR A 46 9.95 -18.21 13.13
C THR A 46 9.45 -18.09 14.56
N LEU A 47 8.17 -17.76 14.74
CA LEU A 47 7.51 -17.63 16.04
C LEU A 47 6.76 -18.93 16.36
N ASN A 48 7.19 -19.66 17.40
CA ASN A 48 6.57 -20.94 17.83
C ASN A 48 6.38 -21.93 16.66
N GLY A 49 7.36 -22.02 15.76
CA GLY A 49 7.33 -22.87 14.57
C GLY A 49 6.65 -22.27 13.33
N SER A 50 5.99 -21.11 13.45
CA SER A 50 5.38 -20.39 12.33
C SER A 50 6.35 -19.42 11.67
N LYS A 51 6.66 -19.63 10.38
CA LYS A 51 7.47 -18.70 9.57
C LYS A 51 6.66 -17.46 9.20
N LEU A 52 7.21 -16.28 9.43
CA LEU A 52 6.55 -14.98 9.24
C LEU A 52 7.50 -13.96 8.58
N PRO A 53 7.00 -13.11 7.67
CA PRO A 53 7.81 -12.06 7.04
C PRO A 53 7.95 -10.87 8.00
N ALA A 54 9.09 -10.78 8.67
CA ALA A 54 9.33 -9.77 9.71
C ALA A 54 10.82 -9.40 9.76
N SER A 55 11.09 -8.09 9.68
CA SER A 55 12.45 -7.57 9.76
C SER A 55 12.95 -7.56 11.19
N TRP A 56 14.18 -8.04 11.39
CA TRP A 56 14.86 -8.14 12.68
C TRP A 56 16.36 -7.84 12.53
N MET A 57 16.99 -7.46 13.66
CA MET A 57 18.45 -7.38 13.76
C MET A 57 18.92 -7.75 15.17
N GLN A 58 20.17 -8.20 15.29
CA GLN A 58 20.86 -8.36 16.56
C GLN A 58 22.18 -7.61 16.53
N LEU A 59 22.46 -6.90 17.61
CA LEU A 59 23.72 -6.21 17.85
C LEU A 59 24.44 -6.89 19.02
N ARG A 60 25.77 -6.94 18.96
CA ARG A 60 26.60 -7.41 20.06
C ARG A 60 27.21 -6.21 20.78
N GLU A 61 26.92 -6.09 22.07
CA GLU A 61 27.52 -5.09 22.98
C GLU A 61 28.27 -5.84 24.10
N GLY A 62 29.59 -5.98 23.94
CA GLY A 62 30.38 -6.87 24.79
C GLY A 62 29.92 -8.33 24.67
N ASP A 63 29.54 -8.94 25.79
CA ASP A 63 28.99 -10.30 25.85
C ASP A 63 27.46 -10.36 25.68
N GLN A 64 26.79 -9.20 25.60
CA GLN A 64 25.34 -9.15 25.48
C GLN A 64 24.89 -9.13 24.01
N ILE A 65 23.85 -9.89 23.72
CA ILE A 65 23.15 -9.87 22.42
C ILE A 65 21.86 -9.07 22.59
N ILE A 66 21.79 -7.94 21.92
CA ILE A 66 20.61 -7.08 21.91
C ILE A 66 19.79 -7.41 20.68
N THR A 67 18.54 -7.86 20.88
CA THR A 67 17.65 -8.24 19.78
C THR A 67 16.64 -7.14 19.50
N TYR A 68 16.50 -6.84 18.22
CA TYR A 68 15.59 -5.86 17.69
C TYR A 68 14.61 -6.52 16.73
N LEU A 69 13.34 -6.15 16.84
CA LEU A 69 12.28 -6.58 15.93
C LEU A 69 11.53 -5.35 15.43
N SER A 70 11.14 -5.33 14.15
CA SER A 70 10.32 -4.24 13.62
C SER A 70 9.04 -4.07 14.44
N ASP A 71 8.64 -2.82 14.68
CA ASP A 71 7.43 -2.49 15.44
C ASP A 71 6.17 -3.07 14.78
N ALA A 72 6.13 -3.10 13.45
CA ALA A 72 5.13 -3.78 12.64
C ALA A 72 5.03 -5.29 12.95
N ALA A 73 6.16 -5.98 13.12
CA ALA A 73 6.14 -7.40 13.44
C ALA A 73 5.63 -7.66 14.86
N LEU A 74 5.99 -6.80 15.82
CA LEU A 74 5.49 -6.89 17.19
C LEU A 74 3.97 -6.69 17.26
N SER A 75 3.44 -5.67 16.58
CA SER A 75 2.00 -5.42 16.55
C SER A 75 1.23 -6.50 15.79
N GLN A 76 1.71 -6.93 14.63
CA GLN A 76 0.94 -7.83 13.74
C GLN A 76 1.03 -9.30 14.11
N PHE A 77 2.15 -9.75 14.68
CA PHE A 77 2.42 -11.18 14.88
C PHE A 77 2.50 -11.59 16.35
N VAL A 78 2.89 -10.67 17.23
CA VAL A 78 3.01 -10.94 18.67
C VAL A 78 1.80 -10.39 19.44
N GLY A 79 1.12 -9.38 18.90
CA GLY A 79 -0.04 -8.75 19.53
C GLY A 79 0.35 -7.72 20.59
N VAL A 80 1.53 -7.10 20.45
CA VAL A 80 1.98 -6.00 21.31
C VAL A 80 1.28 -4.70 20.91
N ASP A 81 0.67 -4.02 21.88
CA ASP A 81 0.04 -2.73 21.65
C ASP A 81 1.06 -1.60 21.73
N LEU A 82 1.24 -0.86 20.63
CA LEU A 82 2.14 0.30 20.56
C LEU A 82 1.42 1.55 21.12
N LEU A 83 1.76 1.97 22.33
CA LEU A 83 1.12 3.12 22.96
C LEU A 83 1.64 4.45 22.39
N ASN A 84 0.96 5.55 22.72
CA ASN A 84 1.33 6.88 22.23
C ASN A 84 2.73 7.29 22.70
N THR A 85 3.46 8.01 21.84
CA THR A 85 4.78 8.57 22.16
C THR A 85 5.06 9.78 21.30
N THR A 86 5.69 10.79 21.89
CA THR A 86 6.24 11.96 21.18
C THR A 86 7.75 11.84 20.96
N ASN A 87 8.42 10.87 21.60
CA ASN A 87 9.83 10.61 21.44
C ASN A 87 10.04 9.46 20.43
N PRO A 88 10.61 9.70 19.24
CA PRO A 88 10.80 8.66 18.23
C PRO A 88 11.77 7.55 18.65
N GLU A 89 12.64 7.79 19.64
CA GLU A 89 13.62 6.83 20.15
C GLU A 89 13.07 5.91 21.25
N LEU A 90 11.84 6.15 21.70
CA LEU A 90 11.19 5.37 22.75
C LEU A 90 9.79 4.95 22.34
N GLN A 91 9.45 3.70 22.59
CA GLN A 91 8.13 3.14 22.32
C GLN A 91 7.56 2.49 23.58
N PRO A 92 6.64 3.18 24.29
CA PRO A 92 5.86 2.55 25.34
C PRO A 92 4.95 1.47 24.70
N VAL A 93 4.82 0.33 25.37
CA VAL A 93 4.04 -0.80 24.86
C VAL A 93 3.19 -1.41 25.98
N ASP A 94 2.07 -2.02 25.60
CA ASP A 94 1.33 -2.94 26.46
C ASP A 94 1.28 -4.35 25.86
N TRP A 95 1.56 -5.33 26.71
CA TRP A 95 1.47 -6.76 26.43
C TRP A 95 1.44 -7.49 27.77
N TYR A 96 0.23 -7.89 28.19
CA TYR A 96 -0.06 -8.55 29.47
C TYR A 96 0.64 -7.87 30.67
N SER A 97 0.50 -6.55 30.81
CA SER A 97 1.18 -5.79 31.85
C SER A 97 0.23 -5.18 32.88
N ASN A 98 0.61 -5.24 34.16
CA ASN A 98 -0.10 -4.67 35.31
C ASN A 98 0.60 -3.43 35.90
N VAL A 99 1.80 -3.13 35.41
CA VAL A 99 2.63 -1.99 35.78
C VAL A 99 3.18 -1.34 34.52
N PRO A 100 3.42 -0.02 34.51
CA PRO A 100 4.03 0.67 33.39
C PRO A 100 5.35 -0.01 33.00
N VAL A 101 5.41 -0.57 31.80
CA VAL A 101 6.66 -1.14 31.26
C VAL A 101 7.56 0.02 30.86
N LYS A 102 8.86 -0.07 31.15
CA LYS A 102 9.85 0.87 30.61
C LYS A 102 9.70 0.88 29.08
N PRO A 103 9.59 2.05 28.43
CA PRO A 103 9.51 2.12 26.98
C PRO A 103 10.67 1.38 26.31
N LEU A 104 10.38 0.66 25.23
CA LEU A 104 11.41 -0.01 24.44
C LEU A 104 12.20 1.03 23.66
N LYS A 105 13.52 0.87 23.57
CA LYS A 105 14.33 1.72 22.69
C LYS A 105 13.98 1.45 21.24
N ALA A 106 13.97 2.50 20.42
CA ALA A 106 13.62 2.43 19.02
C ALA A 106 14.74 2.99 18.14
N THR A 107 14.99 2.34 17.00
CA THR A 107 15.94 2.80 15.99
C THR A 107 15.37 2.57 14.59
N ILE A 108 15.84 3.32 13.59
CA ILE A 108 15.34 3.24 12.22
C ILE A 108 16.46 2.78 11.29
N LEU A 109 16.16 1.79 10.46
CA LEU A 109 17.09 1.27 9.46
C LEU A 109 16.34 0.68 8.26
N GLY A 110 16.76 1.03 7.03
CA GLY A 110 16.26 0.40 5.81
C GLY A 110 14.73 0.50 5.60
N GLY A 111 14.11 1.60 6.03
CA GLY A 111 12.66 1.80 5.92
C GLY A 111 11.82 1.20 7.07
N TYR A 112 12.46 0.54 8.04
CA TYR A 112 11.80 -0.05 9.20
C TYR A 112 12.19 0.67 10.50
N ARG A 113 11.27 0.69 11.45
CA ARG A 113 11.53 1.08 12.84
C ARG A 113 11.57 -0.17 13.70
N TYR A 114 12.69 -0.36 14.38
CA TYR A 114 12.96 -1.52 15.19
C TYR A 114 12.90 -1.17 16.67
N LEU A 115 12.30 -2.04 17.46
CA LEU A 115 12.24 -1.93 18.91
C LEU A 115 13.17 -2.96 19.54
N GLU A 116 13.90 -2.55 20.58
CA GLU A 116 14.72 -3.43 21.41
C GLU A 116 13.81 -4.38 22.21
N ILE A 117 13.75 -5.66 21.83
CA ILE A 117 12.83 -6.64 22.44
C ILE A 117 13.46 -7.46 23.56
N SER A 118 14.78 -7.37 23.77
CA SER A 118 15.46 -8.16 24.82
C SER A 118 14.80 -8.02 26.21
N PRO A 119 14.44 -6.80 26.70
CA PRO A 119 13.77 -6.67 28.00
C PRO A 119 12.38 -7.31 28.04
N LEU A 120 11.63 -7.23 26.92
CA LEU A 120 10.30 -7.84 26.80
C LEU A 120 10.40 -9.38 26.78
N ALA A 121 11.39 -9.90 26.06
CA ALA A 121 11.68 -11.32 25.94
C ALA A 121 12.09 -11.92 27.30
N GLU A 122 13.00 -11.27 28.03
CA GLU A 122 13.45 -11.71 29.35
C GLU A 122 12.30 -11.77 30.36
N LYS A 123 11.53 -10.67 30.47
CA LYS A 123 10.35 -10.58 31.36
C LYS A 123 9.36 -11.73 31.13
N ASN A 124 9.17 -12.13 29.87
CA ASN A 124 8.18 -13.11 29.47
C ASN A 124 8.76 -14.49 29.14
N LYS A 125 10.04 -14.72 29.47
CA LYS A 125 10.75 -16.00 29.30
C LYS A 125 10.76 -16.50 27.85
N TRP A 126 10.86 -15.59 26.89
CA TRP A 126 11.02 -15.96 25.48
C TRP A 126 12.45 -16.44 25.22
N GLN A 127 12.58 -17.45 24.38
CA GLN A 127 13.87 -17.94 23.89
C GLN A 127 14.09 -17.42 22.48
N ILE A 128 15.25 -16.79 22.25
CA ILE A 128 15.59 -16.16 20.97
C ILE A 128 16.90 -16.75 20.46
N GLN A 129 16.89 -17.23 19.23
CA GLN A 129 18.07 -17.79 18.56
C GLN A 129 18.08 -17.40 17.08
N THR A 130 19.26 -17.22 16.51
CA THR A 130 19.41 -16.97 15.06
C THR A 130 19.77 -18.23 14.31
N ASN A 131 19.16 -18.43 13.15
CA ASN A 131 19.54 -19.45 12.18
C ASN A 131 19.67 -18.80 10.79
N GLY A 132 20.88 -18.36 10.45
CA GLY A 132 21.14 -17.56 9.25
C GLY A 132 20.31 -16.27 9.24
N ALA A 133 19.54 -16.05 8.17
CA ALA A 133 18.66 -14.88 8.01
C ALA A 133 17.31 -14.98 8.77
N ASN A 134 17.09 -16.04 9.56
CA ASN A 134 15.85 -16.26 10.29
C ASN A 134 16.06 -16.16 11.81
N LEU A 135 15.25 -15.33 12.48
CA LEU A 135 15.19 -15.25 13.94
C LEU A 135 14.15 -16.23 14.47
N MET A 136 14.57 -17.21 15.25
CA MET A 136 13.68 -18.13 15.95
C MET A 136 13.29 -17.54 17.31
N ILE A 137 11.99 -17.44 17.55
CA ILE A 137 11.42 -16.98 18.81
C ILE A 137 10.47 -18.07 19.33
N SER A 138 10.73 -18.54 20.54
CA SER A 138 9.85 -19.50 21.24
C SER A 138 9.33 -18.87 22.53
N THR A 139 8.02 -18.87 22.71
CA THR A 139 7.38 -18.40 23.96
C THR A 139 7.03 -19.59 24.85
N PRO A 140 6.78 -19.38 26.16
CA PRO A 140 6.25 -20.44 27.02
C PRO A 140 5.01 -21.11 26.41
N SER A 141 4.86 -22.41 26.64
CA SER A 141 3.62 -23.12 26.24
C SER A 141 2.45 -22.59 27.05
N VAL A 142 1.33 -22.32 26.36
CA VAL A 142 0.15 -21.72 26.96
C VAL A 142 -1.05 -22.66 26.84
N THR A 143 -1.78 -22.83 27.94
CA THR A 143 -3.07 -23.51 27.99
C THR A 143 -4.19 -22.49 28.05
N ILE A 144 -5.18 -22.63 27.16
CA ILE A 144 -6.43 -21.85 27.24
C ILE A 144 -7.40 -22.64 28.13
N ASN A 145 -7.70 -22.07 29.30
CA ASN A 145 -8.43 -22.75 30.36
C ASN A 145 -9.94 -22.56 30.21
N ASP A 146 -10.38 -21.35 29.88
CA ASP A 146 -11.80 -21.02 29.75
C ASP A 146 -12.07 -19.88 28.76
N ILE A 147 -13.31 -19.80 28.29
CA ILE A 147 -13.85 -18.65 27.56
C ILE A 147 -15.18 -18.23 28.19
N ARG A 148 -15.21 -16.98 28.63
CA ARG A 148 -16.40 -16.33 29.17
C ARG A 148 -16.96 -15.33 28.16
N GLN A 149 -18.27 -15.33 28.02
CA GLN A 149 -18.99 -14.38 27.18
C GLN A 149 -19.66 -13.33 28.07
N GLY A 150 -19.63 -12.08 27.65
CA GLY A 150 -20.29 -10.98 28.34
C GLY A 150 -20.89 -9.98 27.36
N LYS A 151 -21.69 -9.06 27.89
CA LYS A 151 -22.27 -7.93 27.15
C LYS A 151 -21.79 -6.63 27.77
N GLY A 152 -21.51 -5.64 26.94
CA GLY A 152 -21.21 -4.27 27.33
C GLY A 152 -22.14 -3.29 26.63
N SER A 153 -22.09 -2.02 27.03
CA SER A 153 -22.86 -0.95 26.37
C SER A 153 -22.47 -0.73 24.90
N TRP A 154 -21.26 -1.15 24.51
CA TRP A 154 -20.67 -0.97 23.19
C TRP A 154 -20.74 -2.23 22.30
N GLY A 155 -21.26 -3.35 22.80
CA GLY A 155 -21.33 -4.62 22.06
C GLY A 155 -21.10 -5.85 22.94
N ASP A 156 -20.38 -6.83 22.40
CA ASP A 156 -20.18 -8.13 23.04
C ASP A 156 -18.71 -8.34 23.44
N ARG A 157 -18.48 -9.08 24.52
CA ARG A 157 -17.13 -9.38 25.03
C ARG A 157 -16.88 -10.88 25.09
N LEU A 158 -15.70 -11.30 24.68
CA LEU A 158 -15.12 -12.58 25.06
C LEU A 158 -13.91 -12.35 25.97
N VAL A 159 -13.81 -13.13 27.04
CA VAL A 159 -12.65 -13.17 27.94
C VAL A 159 -12.04 -14.56 27.84
N ILE A 160 -10.79 -14.62 27.38
CA ILE A 160 -10.03 -15.86 27.23
C ILE A 160 -9.08 -15.96 28.41
N ASP A 161 -9.26 -16.96 29.27
CA ASP A 161 -8.44 -17.17 30.46
C ASP A 161 -7.29 -18.13 30.12
N MET A 162 -6.05 -17.71 30.42
CA MET A 162 -4.82 -18.44 30.07
C MET A 162 -3.88 -18.54 31.27
N ASP A 163 -3.09 -19.62 31.32
CA ASP A 163 -2.06 -19.82 32.35
C ASP A 163 -0.85 -18.88 32.14
N TYR A 164 -0.48 -18.61 30.90
CA TYR A 164 0.63 -17.73 30.50
C TYR A 164 0.22 -16.74 29.41
N ALA A 165 1.03 -15.69 29.25
CA ALA A 165 0.89 -14.73 28.16
C ALA A 165 1.25 -15.39 26.83
N ALA A 166 0.37 -15.26 25.84
CA ALA A 166 0.55 -15.86 24.50
C ALA A 166 0.60 -14.78 23.42
N PRO A 167 1.44 -14.96 22.38
CA PRO A 167 1.28 -14.24 21.12
C PRO A 167 -0.10 -14.46 20.53
N TRP A 168 -0.65 -13.42 19.91
CA TRP A 168 -1.95 -13.49 19.27
C TRP A 168 -2.02 -12.59 18.05
N LYS A 169 -2.98 -12.89 17.16
CA LYS A 169 -3.29 -12.06 16.00
C LYS A 169 -4.77 -12.14 15.64
N VAL A 170 -5.26 -11.08 15.01
CA VAL A 170 -6.63 -11.01 14.49
C VAL A 170 -6.59 -10.80 12.98
N ARG A 171 -7.50 -11.43 12.23
CA ARG A 171 -7.67 -11.17 10.81
C ARG A 171 -9.12 -11.39 10.37
N PRO A 172 -9.60 -10.64 9.37
CA PRO A 172 -10.87 -10.94 8.73
C PRO A 172 -10.71 -12.21 7.87
N GLY A 173 -11.71 -13.09 7.93
CA GLY A 173 -11.95 -14.19 7.01
C GLY A 173 -12.81 -13.77 5.83
N GLN A 174 -13.47 -14.75 5.20
CA GLN A 174 -14.33 -14.50 4.04
C GLN A 174 -15.68 -13.90 4.45
N PRO A 175 -16.33 -13.11 3.58
CA PRO A 175 -17.76 -12.84 3.71
C PRO A 175 -18.55 -14.16 3.71
N ILE A 176 -19.56 -14.24 4.58
CA ILE A 176 -20.43 -15.40 4.76
C ILE A 176 -21.76 -15.10 4.05
N ASN A 177 -22.24 -16.04 3.22
CA ASN A 177 -23.46 -15.90 2.41
C ASN A 177 -23.39 -14.82 1.31
N SER A 178 -22.30 -14.78 0.55
CA SER A 178 -22.11 -13.87 -0.60
C SER A 178 -23.13 -14.05 -1.74
N GLY A 179 -23.97 -15.09 -1.71
CA GLY A 179 -24.97 -15.41 -2.73
C GLY A 179 -26.24 -14.55 -2.71
N SER A 180 -26.37 -13.60 -1.77
CA SER A 180 -27.58 -12.77 -1.62
C SER A 180 -27.32 -11.26 -1.68
N ILE A 181 -26.17 -10.82 -2.19
CA ILE A 181 -26.03 -9.42 -2.61
C ILE A 181 -26.81 -9.27 -3.91
N VAL A 182 -28.13 -9.05 -3.78
CA VAL A 182 -28.97 -8.65 -4.91
C VAL A 182 -28.46 -7.28 -5.35
N PRO A 183 -27.93 -7.12 -6.59
CA PRO A 183 -27.81 -5.81 -7.17
C PRO A 183 -29.25 -5.38 -7.49
N ASN A 184 -29.71 -4.32 -6.83
CA ASN A 184 -31.04 -3.69 -6.95
C ASN A 184 -32.10 -4.17 -5.95
N SER A 185 -32.31 -3.35 -4.92
CA SER A 185 -33.63 -3.15 -4.33
C SER A 185 -33.83 -1.65 -4.13
N ALA A 186 -34.42 -1.00 -5.14
CA ALA A 186 -34.91 0.39 -5.17
C ALA A 186 -33.89 1.55 -4.91
N PRO A 187 -34.12 2.75 -5.49
CA PRO A 187 -33.38 3.95 -5.07
C PRO A 187 -33.63 4.22 -3.59
N GLY A 188 -32.59 4.15 -2.75
CA GLY A 188 -32.65 4.55 -1.34
C GLY A 188 -32.53 3.46 -0.28
N GLN A 189 -32.44 2.17 -0.64
CA GLN A 189 -32.09 1.11 0.34
C GLN A 189 -30.62 0.73 0.25
N ALA A 190 -29.92 0.76 1.39
CA ALA A 190 -28.56 0.25 1.50
C ALA A 190 -28.59 -1.28 1.33
N PRO A 191 -27.71 -1.88 0.51
CA PRO A 191 -27.65 -3.33 0.38
C PRO A 191 -27.32 -3.97 1.74
N VAL A 192 -28.04 -5.05 2.09
CA VAL A 192 -27.78 -5.82 3.31
C VAL A 192 -26.37 -6.40 3.21
N GLN A 193 -25.47 -5.98 4.10
CA GLN A 193 -24.11 -6.48 4.08
C GLN A 193 -24.08 -7.91 4.66
N PRO A 194 -23.44 -8.87 3.96
CA PRO A 194 -23.29 -10.23 4.48
C PRO A 194 -22.50 -10.21 5.78
N ASN A 195 -22.76 -11.17 6.67
CA ASN A 195 -21.89 -11.38 7.83
C ASN A 195 -20.45 -11.64 7.35
N ARG A 196 -19.47 -11.38 8.20
CA ARG A 196 -18.05 -11.65 7.94
C ARG A 196 -17.48 -12.52 9.04
N GLU A 197 -16.65 -13.48 8.63
CA GLU A 197 -15.83 -14.22 9.55
C GLU A 197 -14.67 -13.34 10.07
N TRP A 198 -14.36 -13.47 11.35
CA TRP A 198 -13.13 -12.98 11.97
C TRP A 198 -12.43 -14.13 12.66
N ILE A 199 -11.11 -14.18 12.54
CA ILE A 199 -10.29 -15.25 13.12
C ILE A 199 -9.30 -14.61 14.08
N VAL A 200 -9.43 -14.96 15.37
CA VAL A 200 -8.46 -14.65 16.41
C VAL A 200 -7.62 -15.89 16.65
N SER A 201 -6.33 -15.81 16.31
CA SER A 201 -5.36 -16.89 16.53
C SER A 201 -4.55 -16.57 17.79
N ILE A 202 -4.43 -17.55 18.68
CA ILE A 202 -3.66 -17.47 19.92
C ILE A 202 -2.64 -18.61 19.90
N ASP A 203 -1.37 -18.31 20.11
CA ASP A 203 -0.29 -19.29 20.23
C ASP A 203 -0.34 -19.97 21.61
N GLY A 204 -1.45 -20.66 21.86
CA GLY A 204 -1.70 -21.53 22.99
C GLY A 204 -2.67 -22.64 22.59
N LYS A 205 -2.73 -23.72 23.38
CA LYS A 205 -3.60 -24.87 23.15
C LYS A 205 -4.82 -24.80 24.07
N ALA A 206 -6.03 -24.79 23.49
CA ALA A 206 -7.25 -25.03 24.25
C ALA A 206 -7.37 -26.50 24.61
N ASN A 207 -7.91 -26.80 25.80
CA ASN A 207 -8.21 -28.19 26.15
C ASN A 207 -9.32 -28.77 25.25
N ASP A 208 -9.34 -30.10 25.09
CA ASP A 208 -10.25 -30.76 24.14
C ASP A 208 -11.73 -30.59 24.52
N ALA A 209 -12.03 -30.46 25.83
CA ALA A 209 -13.38 -30.19 26.31
C ALA A 209 -13.88 -28.80 25.86
N LEU A 210 -13.03 -27.78 25.91
CA LEU A 210 -13.33 -26.41 25.48
C LEU A 210 -13.50 -26.34 23.96
N VAL A 211 -12.64 -27.03 23.20
CA VAL A 211 -12.81 -27.16 21.73
C VAL A 211 -14.13 -27.85 21.41
N LYS A 212 -14.45 -28.97 22.08
CA LYS A 212 -15.71 -29.71 21.90
C LYS A 212 -16.94 -28.84 22.19
N LYS A 213 -16.89 -28.02 23.25
CA LYS A 213 -17.94 -27.05 23.62
C LYS A 213 -18.18 -26.01 22.53
N TYR A 214 -17.15 -25.65 21.76
CA TYR A 214 -17.20 -24.60 20.74
C TYR A 214 -16.95 -25.11 19.31
N LEU A 215 -17.31 -26.35 18.97
CA LEU A 215 -17.18 -26.84 17.58
C LEU A 215 -18.03 -26.04 16.59
N ALA A 216 -19.25 -25.65 17.00
CA ALA A 216 -20.13 -24.78 16.23
C ALA A 216 -21.26 -24.23 17.13
N THR A 217 -20.98 -23.21 17.93
CA THR A 217 -21.93 -22.73 18.95
C THR A 217 -22.53 -21.40 18.52
N SER A 218 -23.84 -21.36 18.38
CA SER A 218 -24.59 -20.11 18.24
C SER A 218 -24.43 -19.27 19.51
N SER A 219 -24.24 -17.96 19.37
CA SER A 219 -24.06 -17.07 20.51
C SER A 219 -25.37 -16.32 20.82
N PRO A 220 -25.77 -16.20 22.09
CA PRO A 220 -26.93 -15.41 22.52
C PRO A 220 -26.66 -13.90 22.52
N ASN A 221 -25.48 -13.48 22.07
CA ASN A 221 -25.05 -12.10 22.03
C ASN A 221 -25.49 -11.37 20.76
N THR A 222 -25.37 -10.04 20.78
CA THR A 222 -26.01 -9.18 19.78
C THR A 222 -25.23 -9.09 18.47
N LEU A 223 -23.90 -9.07 18.55
CA LEU A 223 -22.97 -8.94 17.43
C LEU A 223 -22.26 -10.27 17.13
N ILE A 224 -21.88 -11.05 18.13
CA ILE A 224 -21.32 -12.39 17.94
C ILE A 224 -22.46 -13.34 17.62
N ARG A 225 -22.58 -13.77 16.36
CA ARG A 225 -23.63 -14.70 15.92
C ARG A 225 -23.24 -16.16 16.16
N LYS A 226 -21.97 -16.47 15.96
CA LYS A 226 -21.43 -17.83 16.07
C LYS A 226 -19.97 -17.77 16.54
N ILE A 227 -19.61 -18.73 17.37
CA ILE A 227 -18.23 -18.99 17.82
C ILE A 227 -17.86 -20.40 17.39
N GLN A 228 -16.70 -20.55 16.74
CA GLN A 228 -16.09 -21.86 16.50
C GLN A 228 -14.64 -21.85 16.96
N MET A 229 -14.20 -22.93 17.61
CA MET A 229 -12.84 -23.08 18.09
C MET A 229 -12.17 -24.29 17.44
N THR A 230 -10.92 -24.12 17.03
CA THR A 230 -10.10 -25.23 16.53
C THR A 230 -8.68 -25.14 17.07
N ASN A 231 -8.12 -26.29 17.47
CA ASN A 231 -6.69 -26.43 17.72
C ASN A 231 -5.99 -26.82 16.42
N ARG A 232 -4.90 -26.14 16.08
CA ARG A 232 -4.04 -26.55 14.97
C ARG A 232 -3.07 -27.62 15.49
N VAL A 233 -3.05 -28.78 14.83
CA VAL A 233 -2.23 -29.94 15.28
C VAL A 233 -0.88 -30.01 14.56
N LYS A 234 -0.73 -29.40 13.37
CA LYS A 234 0.53 -29.41 12.61
C LYS A 234 1.50 -28.33 13.12
N ASN A 235 2.54 -28.77 13.83
CA ASN A 235 3.78 -28.04 14.18
C ASN A 235 3.65 -26.76 15.03
N THR A 236 2.45 -26.38 15.47
CA THR A 236 2.21 -25.15 16.26
C THR A 236 1.13 -25.43 17.30
N GLN A 237 1.36 -25.16 18.59
CA GLN A 237 0.30 -25.19 19.62
C GLN A 237 -0.54 -23.91 19.53
N GLN A 238 -1.38 -23.82 18.50
CA GLN A 238 -2.20 -22.63 18.22
C GLN A 238 -3.68 -22.96 18.24
N THR A 239 -4.47 -22.09 18.88
CA THR A 239 -5.93 -22.14 18.88
C THR A 239 -6.48 -21.01 18.01
N ASN A 240 -7.43 -21.33 17.13
CA ASN A 240 -8.17 -20.34 16.36
C ASN A 240 -9.60 -20.23 16.88
N ILE A 241 -10.03 -19.00 17.14
CA ILE A 241 -11.40 -18.63 17.48
C ILE A 241 -11.99 -17.92 16.26
N HIS A 242 -12.95 -18.57 15.61
CA HIS A 242 -13.69 -18.07 14.47
C HIS A 242 -14.99 -17.42 14.97
N LEU A 243 -15.18 -16.15 14.64
CA LEU A 243 -16.33 -15.34 15.01
C LEU A 243 -17.12 -14.98 13.75
N THR A 244 -18.42 -15.26 13.74
CA THR A 244 -19.33 -14.74 12.70
C THR A 244 -19.95 -13.45 13.20
N LEU A 245 -19.61 -12.33 12.55
CA LEU A 245 -20.01 -10.99 12.96
C LEU A 245 -20.78 -10.27 11.83
N PRO A 246 -21.67 -9.32 12.14
CA PRO A 246 -22.15 -8.33 11.17
C PRO A 246 -20.97 -7.62 10.49
N PHE A 247 -21.10 -7.28 9.22
CA PHE A 247 -19.99 -6.71 8.43
C PHE A 247 -19.36 -5.44 9.04
N ALA A 248 -20.19 -4.57 9.63
CA ALA A 248 -19.74 -3.33 10.27
C ALA A 248 -19.10 -3.53 11.65
N SER A 249 -19.04 -4.77 12.16
CA SER A 249 -18.46 -5.11 13.47
C SER A 249 -17.10 -5.75 13.32
N SER A 250 -16.19 -5.42 14.24
CA SER A 250 -14.85 -5.99 14.28
C SER A 250 -14.37 -6.20 15.72
N PRO A 251 -13.44 -7.13 15.95
CA PRO A 251 -12.81 -7.33 17.24
C PRO A 251 -11.81 -6.21 17.56
N ARG A 252 -11.90 -5.63 18.76
CA ARG A 252 -10.82 -4.90 19.44
C ARG A 252 -10.25 -5.81 20.52
N VAL A 253 -8.96 -6.08 20.46
CA VAL A 253 -8.30 -7.02 21.37
C VAL A 253 -7.41 -6.25 22.35
N THR A 254 -7.48 -6.58 23.62
CA THR A 254 -6.60 -6.07 24.69
C THR A 254 -6.14 -7.20 25.58
N THR A 255 -5.08 -6.97 26.36
CA THR A 255 -4.51 -7.97 27.27
C THR A 255 -4.58 -7.51 28.70
N LEU A 256 -4.79 -8.43 29.65
CA LEU A 256 -4.66 -8.17 31.08
C LEU A 256 -3.69 -9.20 31.68
N SER A 257 -3.00 -8.84 32.76
CA SER A 257 -2.26 -9.79 33.60
C SER A 257 -2.92 -9.97 34.97
N ASN A 258 -2.46 -10.99 35.69
CA ASN A 258 -2.93 -11.37 37.02
C ASN A 258 -4.46 -11.57 37.13
N PRO A 259 -5.03 -12.63 36.52
CA PRO A 259 -4.39 -13.62 35.64
C PRO A 259 -4.29 -13.15 34.19
N ASN A 260 -3.47 -13.84 33.39
CA ASN A 260 -3.30 -13.56 31.97
C ASN A 260 -4.62 -13.78 31.22
N ARG A 261 -5.12 -12.72 30.58
CA ARG A 261 -6.37 -12.75 29.84
C ARG A 261 -6.24 -12.02 28.51
N LEU A 262 -6.83 -12.62 27.48
CA LEU A 262 -7.09 -11.94 26.21
C LEU A 262 -8.55 -11.49 26.20
N ILE A 263 -8.78 -10.19 26.04
CA ILE A 263 -10.11 -9.60 26.00
C ILE A 263 -10.43 -9.25 24.56
N ILE A 264 -11.52 -9.79 24.02
CA ILE A 264 -11.98 -9.56 22.66
C ILE A 264 -13.31 -8.83 22.73
N ASP A 265 -13.26 -7.53 22.47
CA ASP A 265 -14.41 -6.63 22.41
C ASP A 265 -14.92 -6.54 20.98
N VAL A 266 -16.07 -7.13 20.70
CA VAL A 266 -16.74 -7.00 19.40
C VAL A 266 -17.62 -5.76 19.41
N ARG A 267 -17.31 -4.82 18.53
CA ARG A 267 -17.94 -3.50 18.45
C ARG A 267 -17.90 -2.93 17.03
N GLN A 268 -18.68 -1.89 16.77
CA GLN A 268 -18.71 -1.21 15.46
C GLN A 268 -17.70 -0.06 15.35
N ASP A 269 -17.13 0.36 16.47
CA ASP A 269 -16.18 1.46 16.62
C ASP A 269 -14.84 0.96 17.16
N ALA A 270 -14.30 -0.11 16.55
CA ALA A 270 -13.15 -0.84 17.08
C ALA A 270 -11.80 -0.14 16.95
N LEU A 271 -11.66 0.93 16.14
CA LEU A 271 -10.40 1.68 15.97
C LEU A 271 -9.89 2.16 17.33
N VAL A 272 -8.64 1.83 17.67
CA VAL A 272 -7.97 2.33 18.87
C VAL A 272 -7.30 3.66 18.50
N PRO A 273 -7.57 4.78 19.19
CA PRO A 273 -6.86 6.02 18.91
C PRO A 273 -5.36 5.87 19.12
N ARG A 274 -4.54 6.40 18.21
CA ARG A 274 -3.08 6.40 18.34
C ARG A 274 -2.48 7.73 17.91
N ASP A 275 -1.35 8.05 18.52
CA ASP A 275 -0.52 9.21 18.24
C ASP A 275 0.95 8.88 18.54
N ILE A 276 1.70 8.54 17.50
CA ILE A 276 3.06 8.02 17.59
C ILE A 276 3.96 8.85 16.68
N THR A 277 4.89 9.60 17.25
CA THR A 277 6.04 10.14 16.52
C THR A 277 6.94 8.97 16.15
N TRP A 278 6.77 8.44 14.93
CA TRP A 278 7.42 7.22 14.47
C TRP A 278 8.89 7.46 14.15
N SER A 279 9.19 8.59 13.50
CA SER A 279 10.55 9.09 13.29
C SER A 279 10.57 10.60 13.44
N LYS A 280 11.77 11.19 13.43
CA LYS A 280 11.90 12.64 13.23
C LYS A 280 11.15 13.03 11.96
N GLY A 281 10.14 13.89 12.10
CA GLY A 281 9.30 14.39 11.01
C GLY A 281 8.29 13.43 10.40
N LEU A 282 8.07 12.23 10.95
CA LEU A 282 7.01 11.31 10.54
C LEU A 282 6.18 10.89 11.76
N ARG A 283 4.91 11.26 11.77
CA ARG A 283 3.98 11.00 12.86
C ARG A 283 2.79 10.19 12.36
N TRP A 284 2.51 9.08 13.02
CA TRP A 284 1.30 8.28 12.79
C TRP A 284 0.22 8.72 13.75
N GLN A 285 -0.95 9.05 13.21
CA GLN A 285 -2.14 9.32 14.00
C GLN A 285 -3.33 8.53 13.49
N GLN A 286 -4.21 8.12 14.40
CA GLN A 286 -5.52 7.61 14.04
C GLN A 286 -6.54 7.92 15.12
N LYS A 287 -7.74 8.33 14.72
CA LYS A 287 -8.86 8.59 15.62
C LYS A 287 -10.17 8.62 14.86
N PHE A 288 -11.27 8.66 15.61
CA PHE A 288 -12.57 8.98 15.04
C PHE A 288 -12.71 10.49 14.82
N ILE A 289 -13.21 10.88 13.65
CA ILE A 289 -13.56 12.26 13.31
C ILE A 289 -15.06 12.30 13.08
N ASN A 290 -15.75 13.20 13.78
CA ASN A 290 -17.20 13.34 13.69
C ASN A 290 -17.60 14.37 12.61
N LEU A 291 -18.59 14.00 11.80
CA LEU A 291 -19.37 14.90 10.95
C LEU A 291 -20.83 14.77 11.39
N ASP A 292 -21.34 15.79 12.07
CA ASP A 292 -22.66 15.77 12.71
C ASP A 292 -22.84 14.52 13.59
N LYS A 293 -23.78 13.63 13.21
CA LYS A 293 -24.06 12.37 13.92
C LYS A 293 -23.17 11.20 13.50
N ASP A 294 -22.45 11.32 12.39
CA ASP A 294 -21.63 10.26 11.83
C ASP A 294 -20.20 10.35 12.34
N SER A 295 -19.59 9.19 12.58
CA SER A 295 -18.22 9.10 13.11
C SER A 295 -17.35 8.23 12.20
N PHE A 296 -16.26 8.79 11.70
CA PHE A 296 -15.38 8.13 10.74
C PHE A 296 -14.03 7.79 11.35
N PRO A 297 -13.58 6.53 11.28
CA PRO A 297 -12.20 6.20 11.58
C PRO A 297 -11.28 6.76 10.49
N VAL A 298 -10.38 7.65 10.87
CA VAL A 298 -9.37 8.27 10.01
C VAL A 298 -7.99 7.86 10.52
N VAL A 299 -7.16 7.33 9.62
CA VAL A 299 -5.76 6.96 9.87
C VAL A 299 -4.89 7.80 8.96
N TRP A 300 -3.88 8.47 9.49
CA TRP A 300 -3.01 9.31 8.67
C TRP A 300 -1.57 9.35 9.16
N LEU A 301 -0.70 9.71 8.23
CA LEU A 301 0.70 10.03 8.47
C LEU A 301 0.90 11.51 8.22
N GLU A 302 1.35 12.24 9.24
CA GLU A 302 1.79 13.63 9.10
C GLU A 302 3.31 13.66 8.90
N ILE A 303 3.75 14.37 7.86
CA ILE A 303 5.13 14.41 7.38
C ILE A 303 5.60 15.85 7.38
N ASN A 304 6.56 16.16 8.24
CA ASN A 304 7.31 17.41 8.19
C ASN A 304 8.64 17.15 7.47
N ARG A 305 8.80 17.65 6.24
CA ARG A 305 10.02 17.44 5.43
C ARG A 305 11.13 18.42 5.74
N LYS A 306 10.80 19.65 6.15
CA LYS A 306 11.77 20.75 6.31
C LYS A 306 12.83 20.44 7.36
N THR A 307 12.51 19.61 8.36
CA THR A 307 13.39 19.32 9.50
C THR A 307 13.88 17.88 9.59
N SER A 308 13.53 17.01 8.65
CA SER A 308 13.63 15.54 8.83
C SER A 308 14.46 14.80 7.79
N GLY A 309 14.83 15.45 6.67
CA GLY A 309 15.47 14.75 5.56
C GLY A 309 14.54 13.78 4.82
N LEU A 310 13.22 13.86 5.04
CA LEU A 310 12.24 13.01 4.37
C LEU A 310 11.94 13.50 2.94
N ASN A 311 11.91 12.55 2.01
CA ASN A 311 11.62 12.77 0.60
C ASN A 311 10.40 11.96 0.15
N LEU A 312 9.79 12.42 -0.95
CA LEU A 312 8.68 11.73 -1.60
C LEU A 312 8.99 11.45 -3.07
N GLN A 313 8.51 10.31 -3.56
CA GLN A 313 8.54 9.98 -4.97
C GLN A 313 7.35 9.07 -5.33
N PRO A 314 6.85 9.13 -6.57
CA PRO A 314 6.00 8.07 -7.10
C PRO A 314 6.73 6.73 -7.01
N ILE A 315 5.99 5.66 -6.71
CA ILE A 315 6.49 4.28 -6.72
C ILE A 315 5.63 3.42 -7.63
N LEU A 316 6.27 2.53 -8.37
CA LEU A 316 5.63 1.68 -9.38
C LEU A 316 5.88 0.20 -9.07
N PRO A 317 4.89 -0.70 -9.24
CA PRO A 317 5.05 -2.14 -9.14
C PRO A 317 6.12 -2.70 -10.07
N ASN A 318 6.37 -2.04 -11.20
CA ASN A 318 7.36 -2.43 -12.19
C ASN A 318 7.93 -1.17 -12.87
N PRO A 319 9.21 -0.82 -12.66
CA PRO A 319 9.81 0.35 -13.31
C PRO A 319 10.16 0.11 -14.79
N GLN A 320 10.15 -1.14 -15.28
CA GLN A 320 10.51 -1.49 -16.66
C GLN A 320 9.33 -1.44 -17.64
N THR A 321 8.08 -1.42 -17.16
CA THR A 321 6.88 -1.38 -18.00
C THR A 321 5.68 -0.84 -17.22
N GLN A 322 4.76 -0.17 -17.92
CA GLN A 322 3.50 0.31 -17.34
C GLN A 322 2.45 -0.80 -17.14
N THR A 323 2.61 -1.98 -17.72
CA THR A 323 1.66 -3.06 -17.46
C THR A 323 2.00 -3.71 -16.14
N GLY A 324 1.15 -3.51 -15.12
CA GLY A 324 1.27 -4.24 -13.88
C GLY A 324 0.57 -3.63 -12.69
N THR A 325 0.20 -4.49 -11.74
CA THR A 325 -0.25 -4.08 -10.40
C THR A 325 0.43 -4.92 -9.34
N ALA A 326 0.61 -4.38 -8.14
CA ALA A 326 1.06 -5.15 -6.96
C ALA A 326 0.40 -4.61 -5.68
N PRO A 327 0.30 -5.41 -4.60
CA PRO A 327 -0.03 -4.87 -3.28
C PRO A 327 0.95 -3.74 -2.91
N LEU A 328 0.44 -2.64 -2.35
CA LEU A 328 1.26 -1.48 -1.99
C LEU A 328 2.41 -1.87 -1.06
N THR A 329 2.19 -2.82 -0.14
CA THR A 329 3.21 -3.34 0.77
C THR A 329 4.44 -3.87 0.03
N LEU A 330 4.26 -4.63 -1.05
CA LEU A 330 5.36 -5.19 -1.83
C LEU A 330 6.09 -4.10 -2.62
N THR A 331 5.35 -3.14 -3.18
CA THR A 331 5.95 -2.01 -3.89
C THR A 331 6.77 -1.15 -2.92
N ALA A 332 6.22 -0.78 -1.76
CA ALA A 332 6.91 0.01 -0.75
C ALA A 332 8.18 -0.69 -0.24
N GLN A 333 8.12 -2.00 0.03
CA GLN A 333 9.28 -2.80 0.43
C GLN A 333 10.36 -2.86 -0.65
N ARG A 334 10.00 -3.02 -1.92
CA ARG A 334 10.98 -3.03 -3.03
C ARG A 334 11.76 -1.72 -3.10
N TYR A 335 11.09 -0.60 -2.85
CA TYR A 335 11.71 0.72 -2.85
C TYR A 335 12.41 1.04 -1.52
N SER A 336 12.29 0.20 -0.48
CA SER A 336 12.71 0.51 0.88
C SER A 336 12.07 1.80 1.43
N ALA A 337 10.81 2.05 1.07
CA ALA A 337 10.05 3.18 1.57
C ALA A 337 9.74 3.00 3.07
N MET A 338 9.84 4.08 3.85
CA MET A 338 9.41 4.10 5.26
C MET A 338 7.89 4.09 5.37
N ALA A 339 7.23 4.84 4.49
CA ALA A 339 5.78 4.95 4.42
C ALA A 339 5.33 5.03 2.95
N ALA A 340 4.06 4.69 2.69
CA ALA A 340 3.47 4.89 1.38
C ALA A 340 1.95 4.98 1.44
N ILE A 341 1.34 5.56 0.42
CA ILE A 341 -0.11 5.47 0.17
C ILE A 341 -0.34 5.10 -1.29
N ASN A 342 -1.45 4.42 -1.61
CA ASN A 342 -1.82 4.20 -3.02
C ASN A 342 -2.06 5.54 -3.74
N GLY A 343 -1.77 5.58 -5.04
CA GLY A 343 -1.79 6.81 -5.83
C GLY A 343 -3.02 6.95 -6.74
N GLY A 344 -2.74 7.21 -8.02
CA GLY A 344 -3.74 7.47 -9.06
C GLY A 344 -4.44 6.24 -9.62
N TYR A 345 -5.49 6.50 -10.39
CA TYR A 345 -6.35 5.49 -10.99
C TYR A 345 -5.64 4.63 -12.05
N PHE A 346 -6.18 3.43 -12.25
CA PHE A 346 -5.72 2.48 -13.25
C PHE A 346 -6.88 1.59 -13.69
N ASN A 347 -6.73 0.94 -14.85
CA ASN A 347 -7.67 -0.07 -15.29
C ASN A 347 -7.23 -1.44 -14.74
N ARG A 348 -8.03 -2.03 -13.86
CA ARG A 348 -7.70 -3.31 -13.21
C ARG A 348 -7.63 -4.51 -14.17
N ASN A 349 -8.30 -4.44 -15.32
CA ASN A 349 -8.40 -5.57 -16.25
C ASN A 349 -7.12 -5.69 -17.09
N ASN A 350 -6.64 -4.58 -17.64
CA ASN A 350 -5.41 -4.55 -18.44
C ASN A 350 -4.18 -4.03 -17.67
N GLN A 351 -4.38 -3.58 -16.42
CA GLN A 351 -3.33 -3.16 -15.50
C GLN A 351 -2.54 -1.92 -15.98
N LEU A 352 -3.20 -1.01 -16.68
CA LEU A 352 -2.60 0.20 -17.25
C LEU A 352 -3.01 1.48 -16.49
N PRO A 353 -2.15 2.52 -16.45
CA PRO A 353 -2.42 3.76 -15.73
C PRO A 353 -3.51 4.61 -16.40
N LEU A 354 -4.28 5.32 -15.59
CA LEU A 354 -5.35 6.24 -16.00
C LEU A 354 -5.21 7.62 -15.34
N GLY A 355 -4.07 8.27 -15.56
CA GLY A 355 -3.81 9.63 -15.07
C GLY A 355 -2.34 9.94 -14.93
N ALA A 356 -2.04 11.17 -14.53
CA ALA A 356 -0.68 11.68 -14.47
C ALA A 356 0.20 10.88 -13.48
N VAL A 357 1.37 10.48 -13.95
CA VAL A 357 2.51 10.06 -13.13
C VAL A 357 3.74 10.69 -13.77
N ARG A 358 4.39 11.60 -13.06
CA ARG A 358 5.68 12.19 -13.43
C ARG A 358 6.68 11.89 -12.34
N GLN A 359 7.86 11.41 -12.70
CA GLN A 359 8.93 11.09 -11.76
C GLN A 359 10.26 11.56 -12.33
N ASN A 360 11.03 12.34 -11.56
CA ASN A 360 12.33 12.87 -11.99
C ASN A 360 12.24 13.59 -13.35
N ASP A 361 11.25 14.48 -13.48
CA ASP A 361 10.92 15.21 -14.71
C ASP A 361 10.42 14.37 -15.89
N GLN A 362 10.45 13.04 -15.79
CA GLN A 362 9.99 12.13 -16.82
C GLN A 362 8.50 11.81 -16.67
N TRP A 363 7.73 12.02 -17.73
CA TRP A 363 6.34 11.59 -17.81
C TRP A 363 6.23 10.07 -17.98
N ILE A 364 5.90 9.40 -16.89
CA ILE A 364 5.62 7.97 -16.86
C ILE A 364 4.24 7.69 -17.45
N SER A 365 3.22 8.48 -17.07
CA SER A 365 1.88 8.48 -17.66
C SER A 365 1.32 9.91 -17.70
N GLY A 366 0.66 10.29 -18.79
CA GLY A 366 0.09 11.62 -18.97
C GLY A 366 -1.23 11.86 -18.23
N PRO A 367 -1.58 13.12 -17.92
CA PRO A 367 -2.87 13.46 -17.33
C PRO A 367 -4.03 13.16 -18.29
N ILE A 368 -5.21 12.95 -17.72
CA ILE A 368 -6.46 12.77 -18.46
C ILE A 368 -7.57 13.60 -17.83
N LEU A 369 -8.55 14.01 -18.64
CA LEU A 369 -9.84 14.54 -18.17
C LEU A 369 -9.75 15.80 -17.29
N ASN A 370 -8.63 16.53 -17.33
CA ASN A 370 -8.35 17.70 -16.49
C ASN A 370 -8.58 17.41 -14.99
N ARG A 371 -8.15 16.24 -14.53
CA ARG A 371 -8.33 15.79 -13.15
C ARG A 371 -7.37 16.46 -12.19
N GLY A 372 -7.76 16.47 -10.91
CA GLY A 372 -6.94 16.89 -9.80
C GLY A 372 -5.61 16.14 -9.75
N ALA A 373 -4.55 16.88 -9.48
CA ALA A 373 -3.20 16.38 -9.33
C ALA A 373 -2.47 17.14 -8.21
N ILE A 374 -1.48 16.46 -7.63
CA ILE A 374 -0.49 17.03 -6.74
C ILE A 374 0.87 16.94 -7.41
N ALA A 375 1.66 17.99 -7.27
CA ALA A 375 3.05 18.06 -7.71
C ALA A 375 3.97 18.47 -6.57
N TRP A 376 5.22 18.02 -6.60
CA TRP A 376 6.21 18.38 -5.59
C TRP A 376 7.64 18.31 -6.12
N ASN A 377 8.53 19.02 -5.44
CA ASN A 377 9.96 19.06 -5.74
C ASN A 377 10.81 18.56 -4.56
N TYR A 378 12.13 18.62 -4.74
CA TYR A 378 13.11 18.19 -3.76
C TYR A 378 13.29 19.18 -2.59
N GLN A 379 12.83 20.42 -2.76
CA GLN A 379 12.87 21.50 -1.77
C GLN A 379 11.73 21.40 -0.75
N GLY A 380 10.70 20.59 -1.03
CA GLY A 380 9.54 20.43 -0.13
C GLY A 380 8.37 21.33 -0.48
N GLU A 381 8.37 21.92 -1.68
CA GLU A 381 7.24 22.69 -2.19
C GLU A 381 6.21 21.77 -2.85
N PHE A 382 4.95 22.16 -2.75
CA PHE A 382 3.82 21.40 -3.28
C PHE A 382 2.89 22.30 -4.09
N TYR A 383 2.30 21.74 -5.13
CA TYR A 383 1.26 22.40 -5.92
C TYR A 383 0.07 21.46 -6.12
N PHE A 384 -1.13 22.00 -5.99
CA PHE A 384 -2.39 21.28 -6.20
C PHE A 384 -3.22 22.02 -7.25
N GLY A 385 -3.80 21.27 -8.17
CA GLY A 385 -4.63 21.85 -9.22
C GLY A 385 -5.23 20.79 -10.12
N ARG A 386 -6.01 21.23 -11.09
CA ARG A 386 -6.51 20.38 -12.18
C ARG A 386 -5.53 20.45 -13.33
N LEU A 387 -5.05 19.30 -13.77
CA LEU A 387 -3.89 19.20 -14.64
C LEU A 387 -4.25 18.69 -16.02
N SER A 388 -3.81 19.43 -17.03
CA SER A 388 -3.79 19.01 -18.44
C SER A 388 -2.37 19.11 -19.00
N LEU A 389 -2.06 18.25 -19.97
CA LEU A 389 -0.81 18.27 -20.74
C LEU A 389 -1.15 18.58 -22.19
N ASN A 390 -0.62 19.68 -22.70
CA ASN A 390 -0.82 20.14 -24.06
C ASN A 390 0.42 19.78 -24.87
N GLU A 391 0.30 18.78 -25.73
CA GLU A 391 1.35 18.38 -26.65
C GLU A 391 0.94 18.68 -28.09
N THR A 392 1.83 19.33 -28.84
CA THR A 392 1.64 19.63 -30.26
C THR A 392 2.82 19.09 -31.05
N LEU A 393 2.53 18.22 -32.01
CA LEU A 393 3.49 17.74 -32.98
C LEU A 393 3.55 18.75 -34.14
N ILE A 394 4.69 19.40 -34.31
CA ILE A 394 4.98 20.27 -35.44
C ILE A 394 5.58 19.40 -36.55
N VAL A 395 4.83 19.24 -37.63
CA VAL A 395 5.23 18.46 -38.81
C VAL A 395 5.78 19.41 -39.86
N ASP A 396 7.02 19.19 -40.29
CA ASP A 396 7.67 19.97 -41.35
C ASP A 396 7.76 19.12 -42.63
N GLN A 397 6.93 19.47 -43.61
CA GLN A 397 6.84 18.81 -44.90
C GLN A 397 6.80 19.87 -46.01
N ASP A 398 7.68 19.77 -47.00
CA ASP A 398 7.76 20.67 -48.16
C ASP A 398 7.83 22.17 -47.79
N ASN A 399 8.61 22.51 -46.75
CA ASN A 399 8.74 23.86 -46.17
C ASN A 399 7.43 24.43 -45.60
N LYS A 400 6.44 23.58 -45.29
CA LYS A 400 5.19 23.96 -44.64
C LYS A 400 5.09 23.26 -43.28
N GLN A 401 4.90 24.07 -42.24
CA GLN A 401 4.65 23.56 -40.89
C GLN A 401 3.15 23.31 -40.68
N THR A 402 2.83 22.11 -40.21
CA THR A 402 1.48 21.72 -39.80
C THR A 402 1.49 21.28 -38.34
N SER A 403 0.60 21.81 -37.53
CA SER A 403 0.47 21.45 -36.12
C SER A 403 -0.59 20.35 -35.93
N LEU A 404 -0.24 19.27 -35.25
CA LEU A 404 -1.15 18.18 -34.90
C LEU A 404 -1.21 18.01 -33.37
N PRO A 405 -2.40 18.06 -32.74
CA PRO A 405 -2.52 17.86 -31.31
C PRO A 405 -2.27 16.40 -30.93
N VAL A 406 -1.41 16.18 -29.94
CA VAL A 406 -1.17 14.89 -29.29
C VAL A 406 -1.92 14.92 -27.96
N LEU A 407 -2.97 14.10 -27.86
CA LEU A 407 -3.97 14.21 -26.79
C LEU A 407 -3.65 13.33 -25.58
N PHE A 408 -2.83 12.30 -25.75
CA PHE A 408 -2.54 11.31 -24.70
C PHE A 408 -1.07 10.91 -24.74
N LEU A 409 -0.47 10.75 -23.56
CA LEU A 409 0.91 10.30 -23.39
C LEU A 409 0.93 9.08 -22.47
N ASN A 410 1.55 7.97 -22.90
CA ASN A 410 1.77 6.76 -22.08
C ASN A 410 0.54 6.36 -21.24
N SER A 411 -0.64 6.33 -21.85
CA SER A 411 -1.90 6.18 -21.13
C SER A 411 -2.66 4.93 -21.54
N GLY A 412 -3.30 4.27 -20.56
CA GLY A 412 -4.32 3.25 -20.80
C GLY A 412 -5.70 3.84 -21.13
N TYR A 413 -5.84 5.17 -21.11
CA TYR A 413 -7.09 5.85 -21.46
C TYR A 413 -7.21 5.98 -22.98
N VAL A 414 -7.93 5.04 -23.59
CA VAL A 414 -8.09 4.94 -25.03
C VAL A 414 -9.24 5.82 -25.50
N GLN A 415 -8.94 6.76 -26.40
CA GLN A 415 -9.91 7.66 -27.04
C GLN A 415 -9.50 7.92 -28.51
N ASN A 416 -10.39 8.57 -29.26
CA ASN A 416 -10.10 9.11 -30.59
C ASN A 416 -9.00 10.19 -30.51
N GLY A 417 -8.11 10.25 -31.51
CA GLY A 417 -7.02 11.23 -31.57
C GLY A 417 -5.65 10.61 -31.78
N ILE A 418 -4.61 11.43 -31.59
CA ILE A 418 -3.21 11.01 -31.62
C ILE A 418 -2.75 10.77 -30.17
N ALA A 419 -2.23 9.59 -29.88
CA ALA A 419 -1.55 9.28 -28.63
C ALA A 419 -0.05 9.08 -28.87
N ARG A 420 0.78 9.35 -27.87
CA ARG A 420 2.23 9.18 -27.91
C ARG A 420 2.68 8.18 -26.86
N TYR A 421 3.54 7.24 -27.25
CA TYR A 421 4.14 6.26 -26.35
C TYR A 421 5.66 6.35 -26.43
N THR A 422 6.28 6.63 -25.30
CA THR A 422 7.73 6.72 -25.11
C THR A 422 8.26 5.47 -24.43
N PHE A 423 9.59 5.34 -24.32
CA PHE A 423 10.21 4.23 -23.61
C PHE A 423 9.76 4.10 -22.13
N ALA A 424 9.22 5.16 -21.51
CA ALA A 424 8.64 5.08 -20.16
C ALA A 424 7.40 4.17 -20.09
N TRP A 425 6.74 3.91 -21.22
CA TRP A 425 5.69 2.89 -21.33
C TRP A 425 6.23 1.46 -21.10
N GLY A 426 7.50 1.26 -21.47
CA GLY A 426 8.18 -0.02 -21.60
C GLY A 426 8.84 -0.15 -22.97
N PRO A 427 9.61 -1.23 -23.21
CA PRO A 427 10.33 -1.41 -24.46
C PRO A 427 9.42 -1.71 -25.67
N ASN A 428 8.17 -2.12 -25.43
CA ASN A 428 7.23 -2.48 -26.48
C ASN A 428 5.83 -1.89 -26.22
N TYR A 429 5.15 -1.50 -27.28
CA TYR A 429 3.74 -1.18 -27.33
C TYR A 429 2.95 -2.34 -27.94
N VAL A 430 1.82 -2.69 -27.34
CA VAL A 430 0.84 -3.61 -27.92
C VAL A 430 -0.42 -2.79 -28.21
N PRO A 431 -0.98 -2.85 -29.44
CA PRO A 431 -2.18 -2.09 -29.81
C PRO A 431 -3.32 -2.30 -28.81
N LEU A 432 -3.92 -1.19 -28.36
CA LEU A 432 -5.04 -1.23 -27.42
C LEU A 432 -6.41 -1.34 -28.11
N THR A 433 -6.43 -1.14 -29.43
CA THR A 433 -7.61 -1.33 -30.30
C THR A 433 -7.21 -1.95 -31.64
N ASN A 434 -8.18 -2.50 -32.36
CA ASN A 434 -7.93 -3.14 -33.66
C ASN A 434 -7.72 -2.13 -34.81
N ASN A 435 -8.04 -0.85 -34.62
CA ASN A 435 -8.06 0.17 -35.67
C ASN A 435 -7.09 1.31 -35.34
N GLU A 436 -5.81 0.98 -35.23
CA GLU A 436 -4.72 1.94 -34.96
C GLU A 436 -3.78 2.04 -36.16
N THR A 437 -3.28 3.23 -36.45
CA THR A 437 -2.10 3.41 -37.30
C THR A 437 -0.92 3.83 -36.43
N ILE A 438 0.19 3.12 -36.57
CA ILE A 438 1.36 3.26 -35.71
C ILE A 438 2.46 3.93 -36.50
N ILE A 439 2.96 5.07 -36.02
CA ILE A 439 4.04 5.83 -36.62
C ILE A 439 5.23 5.81 -35.65
N THR A 440 6.39 5.36 -36.12
CA THR A 440 7.64 5.38 -35.35
C THR A 440 8.41 6.65 -35.66
N VAL A 441 8.80 7.38 -34.62
CA VAL A 441 9.65 8.56 -34.69
C VAL A 441 10.98 8.27 -33.99
N GLN A 442 12.09 8.56 -34.66
CA GLN A 442 13.44 8.48 -34.10
C GLN A 442 14.23 9.73 -34.50
N ASN A 443 14.97 10.32 -33.57
CA ASN A 443 15.81 11.50 -33.82
C ASN A 443 15.08 12.62 -34.60
N GLY A 444 13.83 12.91 -34.22
CA GLY A 444 13.01 13.96 -34.83
C GLY A 444 12.53 13.67 -36.26
N LYS A 445 12.56 12.40 -36.71
CA LYS A 445 12.09 12.00 -38.04
C LYS A 445 11.21 10.77 -37.98
N ILE A 446 10.24 10.70 -38.88
CA ILE A 446 9.41 9.51 -39.05
C ILE A 446 10.21 8.42 -39.77
N THR A 447 10.36 7.26 -39.15
CA THR A 447 11.15 6.14 -39.70
C THR A 447 10.30 4.97 -40.16
N LYS A 448 9.10 4.81 -39.61
CA LYS A 448 8.21 3.69 -39.97
C LYS A 448 6.75 4.07 -39.78
N GLN A 449 5.91 3.51 -40.64
CA GLN A 449 4.47 3.46 -40.47
C GLN A 449 4.02 2.01 -40.52
N SER A 450 3.09 1.60 -39.67
CA SER A 450 2.62 0.22 -39.60
C SER A 450 1.13 0.14 -39.24
N PRO A 451 0.41 -0.87 -39.78
CA PRO A 451 -0.91 -1.24 -39.27
C PRO A 451 -0.80 -1.79 -37.83
N PRO A 452 -1.92 -1.99 -37.12
CA PRO A 452 -1.86 -2.60 -35.80
C PRO A 452 -1.51 -4.09 -35.95
N GLY A 453 -0.57 -4.59 -35.15
CA GLY A 453 -0.21 -6.01 -35.14
C GLY A 453 0.94 -6.32 -34.20
N GLY A 454 0.77 -7.36 -33.36
CA GLY A 454 1.79 -7.84 -32.44
C GLY A 454 2.31 -6.79 -31.45
N ALA A 455 3.48 -7.04 -30.88
CA ALA A 455 4.22 -6.07 -30.09
C ALA A 455 5.14 -5.24 -31.01
N ILE A 456 5.13 -3.93 -30.85
CA ILE A 456 5.93 -2.97 -31.61
C ILE A 456 6.98 -2.37 -30.67
N SER A 457 8.24 -2.43 -31.05
CA SER A 457 9.33 -1.83 -30.28
C SER A 457 9.19 -0.30 -30.22
N ILE A 458 9.35 0.27 -29.02
CA ILE A 458 9.42 1.71 -28.83
C ILE A 458 10.92 2.09 -28.84
N PRO A 459 11.38 2.93 -29.77
CA PRO A 459 12.79 3.33 -29.82
C PRO A 459 13.22 4.07 -28.55
N GLY A 460 14.43 3.76 -28.05
CA GLY A 460 15.00 4.46 -26.87
C GLY A 460 15.36 5.93 -27.14
N ASP A 461 15.63 6.27 -28.40
CA ASP A 461 15.94 7.62 -28.91
C ASP A 461 14.73 8.28 -29.61
N GLY A 462 13.52 7.82 -29.28
CA GLY A 462 12.31 8.20 -30.00
C GLY A 462 11.02 7.85 -29.28
N TYR A 463 9.95 7.70 -30.06
CA TYR A 463 8.61 7.39 -29.57
C TYR A 463 7.73 6.83 -30.69
N LEU A 464 6.58 6.28 -30.31
CA LEU A 464 5.50 5.94 -31.23
C LEU A 464 4.39 7.00 -31.15
N LEU A 465 3.80 7.32 -32.30
CA LEU A 465 2.51 7.99 -32.40
C LEU A 465 1.47 6.96 -32.83
N ILE A 466 0.34 6.93 -32.13
CA ILE A 466 -0.76 6.02 -32.36
C ILE A 466 -1.97 6.85 -32.77
N LEU A 467 -2.34 6.74 -34.04
CA LEU A 467 -3.48 7.42 -34.63
C LEU A 467 -4.70 6.52 -34.48
N ARG A 468 -5.76 7.04 -33.86
CA ARG A 468 -7.03 6.34 -33.65
C ARG A 468 -8.19 7.15 -34.24
N GLY A 469 -9.22 6.46 -34.71
CA GLY A 469 -10.44 7.08 -35.20
C GLY A 469 -10.20 8.09 -36.32
N THR A 470 -10.73 9.31 -36.19
CA THR A 470 -10.61 10.35 -37.22
C THR A 470 -9.17 10.81 -37.43
N ALA A 471 -8.26 10.59 -36.46
CA ALA A 471 -6.85 10.94 -36.60
C ALA A 471 -6.13 10.08 -37.65
N VAL A 472 -6.65 8.90 -38.00
CA VAL A 472 -6.07 8.05 -39.07
C VAL A 472 -6.03 8.79 -40.41
N SER A 473 -6.93 9.74 -40.66
CA SER A 473 -6.89 10.60 -41.86
C SER A 473 -5.64 11.49 -41.95
N LYS A 474 -4.93 11.71 -40.83
CA LYS A 474 -3.70 12.53 -40.78
C LYS A 474 -2.45 11.75 -41.15
N THR A 475 -2.57 10.45 -41.41
CA THR A 475 -1.45 9.56 -41.73
C THR A 475 -0.66 10.03 -42.97
N SER A 476 -1.31 10.63 -43.97
CA SER A 476 -0.62 11.15 -45.16
C SER A 476 0.37 12.28 -44.86
N LEU A 477 0.14 13.04 -43.78
CA LEU A 477 1.06 14.08 -43.28
C LEU A 477 2.25 13.49 -42.52
N LEU A 478 2.21 12.19 -42.20
CA LEU A 478 3.17 11.51 -41.33
C LEU A 478 3.95 10.45 -42.13
N SER A 479 4.38 10.81 -43.33
CA SER A 479 5.14 9.92 -44.23
C SER A 479 6.58 9.72 -43.75
N VAL A 480 7.18 8.57 -44.07
CA VAL A 480 8.58 8.27 -43.74
C VAL A 480 9.51 9.35 -44.28
N GLY A 481 10.47 9.78 -43.46
CA GLY A 481 11.44 10.84 -43.76
C GLY A 481 11.02 12.24 -43.27
N THR A 482 9.73 12.45 -43.00
CA THR A 482 9.20 13.75 -42.53
C THR A 482 9.84 14.14 -41.20
N LYS A 483 10.25 15.41 -41.07
CA LYS A 483 10.79 15.96 -39.83
C LYS A 483 9.66 16.36 -38.92
N VAL A 484 9.80 16.06 -37.63
CA VAL A 484 8.83 16.41 -36.61
C VAL A 484 9.52 16.98 -35.38
N ASN A 485 8.90 17.99 -34.78
CA ASN A 485 9.25 18.52 -33.47
C ASN A 485 8.06 18.39 -32.52
N LEU A 486 8.31 18.23 -31.23
CA LEU A 486 7.26 18.13 -30.21
C LEU A 486 7.36 19.31 -29.25
N GLU A 487 6.29 20.07 -29.17
CA GLU A 487 6.10 21.08 -28.13
C GLU A 487 5.22 20.49 -27.03
N SER A 488 5.60 20.68 -25.77
CA SER A 488 4.93 20.07 -24.61
C SER A 488 4.91 21.04 -23.44
N SER A 489 3.73 21.29 -22.88
CA SER A 489 3.54 22.15 -21.71
C SER A 489 2.34 21.70 -20.87
N THR A 490 2.40 21.95 -19.57
CA THR A 490 1.25 21.73 -18.67
C THR A 490 0.36 22.96 -18.57
N THR A 491 -0.89 22.72 -18.21
CA THR A 491 -1.83 23.77 -17.77
C THR A 491 -2.50 23.32 -16.48
N PRO A 492 -2.43 24.12 -15.40
CA PRO A 492 -1.65 25.35 -15.22
C PRO A 492 -0.14 25.17 -15.41
N GLY A 493 0.56 26.24 -15.82
CA GLY A 493 1.97 26.19 -16.20
C GLY A 493 2.93 25.93 -15.04
N GLU A 494 2.48 26.16 -13.79
CA GLU A 494 3.25 25.87 -12.57
C GLU A 494 3.63 24.39 -12.48
N PHE A 495 2.80 23.47 -13.00
CA PHE A 495 3.13 22.04 -13.00
C PHE A 495 4.42 21.71 -13.77
N ASN A 496 4.88 22.56 -14.69
CA ASN A 496 6.10 22.33 -15.46
C ASN A 496 7.35 22.29 -14.58
N THR A 497 7.38 23.07 -13.49
CA THR A 497 8.56 23.24 -12.63
C THR A 497 8.75 22.11 -11.62
N TYR A 498 7.82 21.16 -11.55
CA TYR A 498 7.85 20.08 -10.57
C TYR A 498 8.29 18.75 -11.18
N PRO A 499 9.33 18.11 -10.62
CA PRO A 499 9.86 16.83 -11.13
C PRO A 499 8.95 15.65 -10.83
N HIS A 500 8.06 15.76 -9.83
CA HIS A 500 7.15 14.70 -9.42
C HIS A 500 5.71 15.17 -9.46
N ILE A 501 4.84 14.35 -10.05
CA ILE A 501 3.40 14.60 -10.16
C ILE A 501 2.64 13.29 -10.02
N ILE A 502 1.55 13.30 -9.26
CA ILE A 502 0.52 12.26 -9.27
C ILE A 502 -0.84 12.90 -9.53
N GLY A 503 -1.51 12.43 -10.59
CA GLY A 503 -2.90 12.73 -10.91
C GLY A 503 -3.83 11.65 -10.38
N ALA A 504 -4.94 12.08 -9.79
CA ALA A 504 -6.01 11.20 -9.34
C ALA A 504 -7.35 11.92 -9.45
N GLY A 505 -7.78 12.60 -8.39
CA GLY A 505 -8.97 13.42 -8.36
C GLY A 505 -10.18 12.73 -7.71
N PRO A 506 -11.26 13.48 -7.45
CA PRO A 506 -11.37 14.92 -7.66
C PRO A 506 -10.48 15.74 -6.70
N LEU A 507 -10.20 16.99 -7.08
CA LEU A 507 -9.62 17.95 -6.14
C LEU A 507 -10.64 18.23 -5.02
N LEU A 508 -10.23 18.07 -3.76
CA LEU A 508 -11.13 18.14 -2.60
C LEU A 508 -11.14 19.54 -1.99
N ILE A 509 -9.96 20.06 -1.68
CA ILE A 509 -9.76 21.35 -1.01
C ILE A 509 -8.70 22.12 -1.78
N GLN A 510 -8.93 23.40 -1.98
CA GLN A 510 -7.95 24.33 -2.51
C GLN A 510 -8.05 25.65 -1.75
N ASN A 511 -6.92 26.16 -1.26
CA ASN A 511 -6.85 27.39 -0.47
C ASN A 511 -7.88 27.42 0.68
N GLN A 512 -7.92 26.33 1.45
CA GLN A 512 -8.80 26.10 2.61
C GLN A 512 -10.30 25.98 2.28
N ARG A 513 -10.69 26.07 1.01
CA ARG A 513 -12.08 25.93 0.56
C ARG A 513 -12.31 24.55 -0.04
N ILE A 514 -13.45 23.94 0.29
CA ILE A 514 -13.89 22.71 -0.39
C ILE A 514 -14.28 23.08 -1.83
N VAL A 515 -13.67 22.40 -2.81
CA VAL A 515 -13.79 22.68 -4.26
C VAL A 515 -14.15 21.43 -5.07
N VAL A 516 -14.79 20.46 -4.40
CA VAL A 516 -15.22 19.20 -5.02
C VAL A 516 -16.14 19.49 -6.20
N ASP A 517 -15.66 19.18 -7.40
CA ASP A 517 -16.45 19.20 -8.64
C ASP A 517 -16.07 17.99 -9.51
N ALA A 518 -16.52 16.83 -9.05
CA ALA A 518 -16.24 15.56 -9.71
C ALA A 518 -16.87 15.47 -11.11
N LYS A 519 -17.94 16.23 -11.39
CA LYS A 519 -18.56 16.28 -12.73
C LYS A 519 -17.68 17.04 -13.71
N ALA A 520 -17.10 18.18 -13.30
CA ALA A 520 -16.14 18.92 -14.13
C ALA A 520 -14.90 18.06 -14.47
N GLU A 521 -14.45 17.25 -13.51
CA GLU A 521 -13.33 16.29 -13.66
C GLU A 521 -13.74 14.96 -14.33
N LYS A 522 -14.93 14.93 -14.95
CA LYS A 522 -15.48 13.86 -15.79
C LYS A 522 -15.59 12.50 -15.08
N PHE A 523 -15.81 12.49 -13.77
CA PHE A 523 -16.19 11.27 -13.07
C PHE A 523 -17.64 10.88 -13.39
N SER A 524 -17.93 9.58 -13.40
CA SER A 524 -19.27 9.07 -13.69
C SER A 524 -20.24 9.37 -12.55
N GLN A 525 -21.54 9.44 -12.85
CA GLN A 525 -22.57 9.65 -11.82
C GLN A 525 -22.57 8.54 -10.75
N ALA A 526 -22.21 7.31 -11.13
CA ALA A 526 -22.07 6.21 -10.19
C ALA A 526 -20.93 6.47 -9.17
N PHE A 527 -19.76 6.91 -9.65
CA PHE A 527 -18.62 7.26 -8.78
C PHE A 527 -18.94 8.44 -7.86
N ILE A 528 -19.61 9.48 -8.39
CA ILE A 528 -19.96 10.69 -7.62
C ILE A 528 -20.88 10.35 -6.44
N LYS A 529 -21.84 9.44 -6.63
CA LYS A 529 -22.79 9.01 -5.59
C LYS A 529 -22.23 7.94 -4.65
N GLU A 530 -21.04 7.42 -4.93
CA GLU A 530 -20.48 6.28 -4.20
C GLU A 530 -20.08 6.67 -2.76
N ARG A 531 -20.42 5.81 -1.81
CA ARG A 531 -19.89 5.84 -0.44
C ARG A 531 -18.85 4.73 -0.33
N ALA A 532 -17.58 5.10 -0.19
CA ALA A 532 -16.47 4.16 -0.20
C ALA A 532 -15.40 4.56 0.79
N VAL A 533 -14.52 3.61 1.14
CA VAL A 533 -13.24 3.91 1.78
C VAL A 533 -12.43 4.81 0.84
N ARG A 534 -11.77 5.84 1.36
CA ARG A 534 -11.08 6.86 0.55
C ARG A 534 -9.63 7.04 0.98
N SER A 535 -8.78 7.45 0.04
CA SER A 535 -7.39 7.84 0.27
C SER A 535 -7.22 9.28 -0.14
N ALA A 536 -6.41 10.04 0.58
CA ALA A 536 -6.09 11.41 0.22
C ALA A 536 -4.66 11.80 0.58
N ILE A 537 -4.21 12.83 -0.10
CA ILE A 537 -2.97 13.54 0.18
C ILE A 537 -3.28 15.04 0.31
N CYS A 538 -2.67 15.70 1.28
CA CYS A 538 -2.97 17.10 1.55
C CYS A 538 -1.79 17.85 2.16
N THR A 539 -1.77 19.18 2.06
CA THR A 539 -0.89 20.04 2.86
C THR A 539 -1.67 20.73 3.98
N THR A 540 -0.97 21.12 5.05
CA THR A 540 -1.53 21.88 6.18
C THR A 540 -1.02 23.33 6.19
N ASN A 541 -1.52 24.17 7.10
CA ASN A 541 -1.06 25.56 7.27
C ASN A 541 0.42 25.67 7.68
N ASN A 542 1.00 24.59 8.23
CA ASN A 542 2.41 24.56 8.64
C ASN A 542 3.32 23.91 7.57
N ASP A 543 2.84 23.79 6.34
CA ASP A 543 3.49 23.10 5.21
C ASP A 543 3.84 21.62 5.47
N ASN A 544 3.19 21.00 6.46
CA ASN A 544 3.27 19.54 6.62
C ASN A 544 2.42 18.88 5.54
N LEU A 545 2.86 17.70 5.10
CA LEU A 545 2.10 16.84 4.22
C LEU A 545 1.36 15.77 5.04
N ILE A 546 0.13 15.46 4.67
CA ILE A 546 -0.64 14.36 5.25
C ILE A 546 -0.96 13.33 4.17
N LEU A 547 -0.73 12.06 4.48
CA LEU A 547 -1.27 10.90 3.75
C LEU A 547 -2.35 10.27 4.61
N ALA A 548 -3.59 10.21 4.15
CA ALA A 548 -4.73 9.78 4.95
C ALA A 548 -5.57 8.70 4.28
N ALA A 549 -6.04 7.76 5.09
CA ALA A 549 -7.06 6.78 4.74
C ALA A 549 -8.30 7.00 5.62
N VAL A 550 -9.47 7.09 4.98
CA VAL A 550 -10.76 7.24 5.66
C VAL A 550 -11.60 6.00 5.40
N ASN A 551 -11.96 5.30 6.47
CA ASN A 551 -12.68 4.04 6.43
C ASN A 551 -14.20 4.24 6.57
N ASN A 552 -14.93 3.11 6.60
CA ASN A 552 -16.37 3.09 6.85
C ASN A 552 -16.73 3.77 8.18
N ARG A 553 -17.78 4.59 8.18
CA ARG A 553 -18.29 5.20 9.43
C ARG A 553 -18.81 4.12 10.39
N VAL A 554 -18.88 4.44 11.67
CA VAL A 554 -19.45 3.55 12.69
C VAL A 554 -20.85 3.12 12.26
N GLY A 555 -21.05 1.81 12.10
CA GLY A 555 -22.34 1.23 11.70
C GLY A 555 -22.78 1.47 10.26
N GLY A 556 -21.92 2.02 9.38
CA GLY A 556 -22.34 2.39 8.02
C GLY A 556 -21.24 2.28 6.96
N TRP A 557 -21.47 2.92 5.81
CA TRP A 557 -20.54 2.96 4.69
C TRP A 557 -19.51 4.10 4.82
N GLY A 558 -18.49 4.09 3.97
CA GLY A 558 -17.47 5.14 3.87
C GLY A 558 -18.03 6.51 3.50
N PRO A 559 -17.18 7.55 3.47
CA PRO A 559 -17.60 8.89 3.14
C PRO A 559 -17.99 9.02 1.64
N THR A 560 -18.89 9.97 1.36
CA THR A 560 -19.00 10.61 0.03
C THR A 560 -17.76 11.47 -0.24
N LEU A 561 -17.63 12.03 -1.44
CA LEU A 561 -16.52 12.92 -1.78
C LEU A 561 -16.55 14.21 -0.94
N GLU A 562 -17.74 14.76 -0.69
CA GLU A 562 -17.95 15.96 0.12
C GLU A 562 -17.64 15.69 1.60
N GLU A 563 -18.16 14.59 2.16
CA GLU A 563 -17.82 14.17 3.53
C GLU A 563 -16.30 13.93 3.65
N HIS A 564 -15.66 13.35 2.62
CA HIS A 564 -14.21 13.16 2.61
C HIS A 564 -13.46 14.49 2.63
N ALA A 565 -13.86 15.48 1.84
CA ALA A 565 -13.28 16.82 1.89
C ALA A 565 -13.44 17.48 3.27
N GLN A 566 -14.61 17.36 3.91
CA GLN A 566 -14.86 17.88 5.26
C GLN A 566 -13.98 17.19 6.31
N LEU A 567 -13.79 15.86 6.20
CA LEU A 567 -12.90 15.10 7.09
C LEU A 567 -11.44 15.54 6.94
N MET A 568 -10.97 15.73 5.70
CA MET A 568 -9.62 16.24 5.43
C MET A 568 -9.45 17.65 6.02
N GLN A 569 -10.45 18.52 5.87
CA GLN A 569 -10.42 19.86 6.48
C GLN A 569 -10.36 19.78 8.01
N LYS A 570 -11.12 18.88 8.66
CA LYS A 570 -11.10 18.67 10.12
C LYS A 570 -9.78 18.14 10.67
N ILE A 571 -8.95 17.49 9.86
CA ILE A 571 -7.58 17.09 10.25
C ILE A 571 -6.51 18.13 9.84
N GLY A 572 -6.92 19.32 9.41
CA GLY A 572 -6.03 20.47 9.19
C GLY A 572 -5.57 20.69 7.75
N CYS A 573 -6.16 20.00 6.78
CA CYS A 573 -5.81 20.16 5.37
C CYS A 573 -6.27 21.50 4.78
N THR A 574 -5.37 22.17 4.07
CA THR A 574 -5.58 23.45 3.38
C THR A 574 -5.68 23.27 1.86
N ASN A 575 -4.94 22.31 1.31
CA ASN A 575 -5.11 21.80 -0.05
C ASN A 575 -5.16 20.28 0.03
N ALA A 576 -6.11 19.64 -0.64
CA ALA A 576 -6.30 18.20 -0.56
C ALA A 576 -6.75 17.60 -1.90
N LEU A 577 -6.19 16.45 -2.23
CA LEU A 577 -6.52 15.67 -3.41
C LEU A 577 -7.05 14.30 -3.00
N ASN A 578 -8.18 13.87 -3.58
CA ASN A 578 -8.63 12.49 -3.50
C ASN A 578 -7.73 11.60 -4.36
N LEU A 579 -7.30 10.47 -3.80
CA LEU A 579 -6.57 9.41 -4.48
C LEU A 579 -7.51 8.23 -4.80
N ASP A 580 -6.99 7.18 -5.45
CA ASP A 580 -7.81 5.99 -5.70
C ASP A 580 -8.33 5.37 -4.39
N GLY A 581 -9.56 4.86 -4.42
CA GLY A 581 -10.34 4.52 -3.22
C GLY A 581 -10.73 3.04 -3.14
N GLY A 582 -11.73 2.75 -2.31
CA GLY A 582 -12.32 1.43 -2.19
C GLY A 582 -11.33 0.35 -1.73
N SER A 583 -11.17 -0.70 -2.52
CA SER A 583 -10.20 -1.76 -2.23
C SER A 583 -8.75 -1.33 -2.48
N SER A 584 -8.50 -0.28 -3.26
CA SER A 584 -7.14 0.26 -3.51
C SER A 584 -6.59 1.01 -2.30
N THR A 585 -7.46 1.60 -1.45
CA THR A 585 -7.04 2.33 -0.25
C THR A 585 -6.13 1.47 0.60
N SER A 586 -4.89 1.94 0.76
CA SER A 586 -3.87 1.29 1.58
C SER A 586 -2.85 2.34 2.04
N LEU A 587 -2.64 2.43 3.36
CA LEU A 587 -1.67 3.30 4.02
C LEU A 587 -0.61 2.43 4.70
N TYR A 588 0.60 2.49 4.18
CA TYR A 588 1.74 1.68 4.60
C TYR A 588 2.69 2.46 5.51
N LEU A 589 3.22 1.79 6.54
CA LEU A 589 4.30 2.28 7.39
C LEU A 589 5.15 1.09 7.87
N GLY A 590 6.46 1.14 7.69
CA GLY A 590 7.41 0.27 8.37
C GLY A 590 7.19 -1.24 8.21
N GLY A 591 6.59 -1.68 7.11
CA GLY A 591 6.30 -3.10 6.85
C GLY A 591 4.83 -3.51 7.00
N GLN A 592 3.95 -2.62 7.48
CA GLN A 592 2.54 -2.91 7.71
C GLN A 592 1.59 -1.94 6.99
N LEU A 593 0.34 -2.39 6.79
CA LEU A 593 -0.78 -1.49 6.51
C LEU A 593 -1.41 -1.03 7.84
N LEU A 594 -1.64 0.27 7.97
CA LEU A 594 -2.20 0.89 9.18
C LEU A 594 -3.73 0.96 9.14
N ASP A 595 -4.31 1.09 7.95
CA ASP A 595 -5.72 1.38 7.74
C ASP A 595 -6.59 0.12 7.61
N ARG A 596 -5.99 -1.02 7.24
CA ARG A 596 -6.72 -2.26 6.94
C ARG A 596 -5.83 -3.50 6.97
N PHE A 597 -6.46 -4.66 6.90
CA PHE A 597 -5.74 -5.94 6.78
C PHE A 597 -5.28 -6.21 5.34
N PRO A 598 -4.06 -6.76 5.13
CA PRO A 598 -3.50 -7.00 3.79
C PRO A 598 -4.39 -7.82 2.85
N ASN A 599 -5.10 -8.84 3.34
CA ASN A 599 -6.00 -9.67 2.53
C ASN A 599 -7.24 -8.92 2.01
N THR A 600 -7.50 -7.72 2.50
CA THR A 600 -8.60 -6.86 2.04
C THR A 600 -8.14 -5.78 1.07
N ALA A 601 -6.83 -5.56 0.93
CA ALA A 601 -6.27 -4.56 0.03
C ALA A 601 -6.10 -5.14 -1.37
N ALA A 602 -6.55 -4.41 -2.38
CA ALA A 602 -6.33 -4.77 -3.77
C ALA A 602 -4.89 -4.48 -4.20
N ARG A 603 -4.50 -5.06 -5.33
CA ARG A 603 -3.28 -4.67 -6.03
C ARG A 603 -3.51 -3.30 -6.68
N VAL A 604 -2.50 -2.44 -6.66
CA VAL A 604 -2.56 -1.08 -7.24
C VAL A 604 -1.45 -0.89 -8.27
N HIS A 605 -1.66 0.04 -9.21
CA HIS A 605 -0.68 0.35 -10.26
C HIS A 605 0.41 1.31 -9.80
N ASN A 606 0.15 2.19 -8.85
CA ASN A 606 1.13 3.17 -8.39
C ASN A 606 0.83 3.61 -6.96
N GLY A 607 1.83 4.21 -6.33
CA GLY A 607 1.73 4.80 -5.00
C GLY A 607 2.62 6.01 -4.86
N ILE A 608 2.54 6.63 -3.69
CA ILE A 608 3.43 7.72 -3.26
C ILE A 608 4.22 7.17 -2.08
N GLY A 609 5.54 7.03 -2.23
CA GLY A 609 6.43 6.56 -1.18
C GLY A 609 7.12 7.71 -0.44
N VAL A 610 7.46 7.48 0.82
CA VAL A 610 8.22 8.38 1.69
C VAL A 610 9.53 7.70 2.09
N PHE A 611 10.63 8.43 1.99
CA PHE A 611 12.00 7.92 2.12
C PHE A 611 12.81 8.80 3.06
N LEU A 612 13.72 8.20 3.84
CA LEU A 612 14.80 8.93 4.48
C LEU A 612 15.90 9.16 3.45
N LYS A 613 16.42 10.39 3.37
CA LYS A 613 17.61 10.72 2.56
C LYS A 613 18.84 9.94 2.98
#